data_AF-A0A6J4WVI8-F1
#
_entry.id   AF-A0A6J4WVI8-F1
#
_cell.length_a   1.000
_cell.length_b   1.000
_cell.length_c   1.000
_cell.angle_alpha   90.00
_cell.angle_beta   90.00
_cell.angle_gamma   90.00
#
_symmetry.space_group_name_H-M   'P 1'
#
loop_
_entity.id
_entity.type
_entity.pdbx_description
1 polymer ?
#
loop_
_entity_poly.entity_id
_entity_poly.type
_entity_poly.pdbx_seq_one_letter_code
_entity_poly.pdbx_strand_id
1 'polypeptide(L)' 'QHTNGSDPIIEIDGVAAPFTAEWSLNNKTRTTSDTLQWIGRHYNGSDYHDGYMDELRYSKAARASAWRKATYYSSFDDLI' A
#
# COMPACT_ATOMS: atom_id res chain seq x y z
N GLN A 1 -16.35 0.34 -10.98
CA GLN A 1 -16.04 -1.08 -11.30
C GLN A 1 -14.58 -1.33 -10.97
N HIS A 2 -14.29 -2.30 -10.09
CA HIS A 2 -12.96 -2.57 -9.55
C HIS A 2 -12.14 -3.33 -10.61
N THR A 3 -11.27 -2.65 -11.33
CA THR A 3 -10.60 -3.17 -12.54
C THR A 3 -9.43 -4.14 -12.26
N ASN A 4 -9.38 -4.77 -11.08
CA ASN A 4 -8.40 -5.83 -10.82
C ASN A 4 -8.84 -6.88 -9.77
N GLY A 5 -10.15 -7.04 -9.54
CA GLY A 5 -10.69 -8.26 -8.92
C GLY A 5 -10.32 -8.55 -7.46
N SER A 6 -10.04 -7.56 -6.62
CA SER A 6 -10.04 -7.76 -5.16
C SER A 6 -10.46 -6.49 -4.45
N ASP A 7 -11.14 -6.65 -3.32
CA ASP A 7 -11.26 -5.59 -2.33
C ASP A 7 -9.85 -5.13 -1.90
N PRO A 8 -9.65 -3.84 -1.57
CA PRO A 8 -8.39 -3.42 -0.98
C PRO A 8 -8.10 -4.27 0.26
N ILE A 9 -6.84 -4.61 0.48
CA ILE A 9 -6.38 -5.35 1.66
C ILE A 9 -5.25 -4.55 2.30
N ILE A 10 -5.37 -4.27 3.60
CA ILE A 10 -4.27 -3.77 4.43
C ILE A 10 -3.81 -4.95 5.28
N GLU A 11 -2.51 -5.25 5.24
CA GLU A 11 -1.88 -6.22 6.12
C GLU A 11 -0.88 -5.47 7.01
N ILE A 12 -0.98 -5.67 8.32
CA ILE A 12 -0.06 -5.13 9.34
C ILE A 12 0.60 -6.34 9.97
N ASP A 13 1.92 -6.36 10.02
CA ASP A 13 2.68 -7.49 10.56
C ASP A 13 2.32 -8.85 9.92
N GLY A 14 2.04 -8.85 8.61
CA GLY A 14 1.64 -10.03 7.86
C GLY A 14 0.22 -10.55 8.15
N VAL A 15 -0.58 -9.80 8.93
CA VAL A 15 -1.96 -10.13 9.30
C VAL A 15 -2.93 -9.15 8.64
N ALA A 16 -4.01 -9.67 8.04
CA ALA A 16 -5.05 -8.83 7.45
C ALA A 16 -5.73 -7.98 8.55
N ALA A 17 -5.65 -6.67 8.40
CA ALA A 17 -6.33 -5.72 9.28
C ALA A 17 -7.77 -5.49 8.78
N PRO A 18 -8.76 -5.43 9.67
CA PRO A 18 -10.14 -5.16 9.29
C PRO A 18 -10.30 -3.71 8.80
N PHE A 19 -11.09 -3.51 7.75
CA PHE A 19 -11.57 -2.18 7.38
C PHE A 19 -12.81 -1.86 8.22
N THR A 20 -12.81 -0.73 8.92
CA THR A 20 -13.93 -0.29 9.75
C THR A 20 -14.99 0.52 8.99
N ALA A 21 -14.76 0.81 7.70
CA ALA A 21 -15.68 1.55 6.85
C ALA A 21 -15.72 0.96 5.44
N GLU A 22 -16.93 0.87 4.87
CA GLU A 22 -17.12 0.60 3.44
C GLU A 22 -16.61 1.81 2.64
N TRP A 23 -15.46 1.64 1.99
CA TRP A 23 -15.03 2.60 0.97
C TRP A 23 -15.84 2.36 -0.30
N SER A 24 -16.85 3.19 -0.55
CA SER A 24 -17.38 3.34 -1.90
C SER A 24 -16.28 3.93 -2.78
N LEU A 25 -15.65 3.10 -3.61
CA LEU A 25 -14.91 3.59 -4.77
C LEU A 25 -15.94 4.16 -5.76
N ASN A 26 -16.39 5.39 -5.49
CA ASN A 26 -17.03 6.22 -6.49
C ASN A 26 -16.08 6.23 -7.69
N ASN A 27 -16.57 5.87 -8.89
CA ASN A 27 -15.81 5.73 -10.15
C ASN A 27 -14.84 6.90 -10.37
N LYS A 28 -13.70 6.87 -9.69
CA LYS A 28 -12.65 7.86 -9.82
C LYS A 28 -11.84 7.35 -10.98
N THR A 29 -12.18 7.84 -12.17
CA THR A 29 -11.30 7.73 -13.32
C THR A 29 -9.94 8.22 -12.85
N ARG A 30 -8.98 7.30 -12.76
CA ARG A 30 -7.58 7.63 -12.49
C ARG A 30 -7.13 8.44 -13.69
N THR A 31 -7.32 9.75 -13.63
CA THR A 31 -6.62 10.65 -14.51
C THR A 31 -5.15 10.41 -14.19
N THR A 32 -4.42 9.81 -15.12
CA THR A 32 -2.97 9.78 -15.08
C THR A 32 -2.53 11.23 -15.27
N SER A 33 -2.67 12.03 -14.21
CA SER A 33 -1.86 13.21 -14.09
C SER A 33 -0.45 12.67 -13.98
N ASP A 34 0.45 13.13 -14.85
CA ASP A 34 1.90 12.89 -14.78
C ASP A 34 2.52 13.52 -13.52
N THR A 35 1.75 13.57 -12.43
CA THR A 35 2.17 14.09 -11.14
C THR A 35 3.03 13.05 -10.45
N LEU A 36 4.24 13.49 -10.11
CA LEU A 36 5.15 12.78 -9.25
C LEU A 36 4.39 12.27 -8.01
N GLN A 37 4.49 10.97 -7.76
CA GLN A 37 4.06 10.39 -6.49
C GLN A 37 5.11 10.75 -5.45
N TRP A 38 4.70 11.43 -4.39
CA TRP A 38 5.59 11.82 -3.30
C TRP A 38 5.49 10.79 -2.17
N ILE A 39 6.64 10.39 -1.64
CA ILE A 39 6.72 9.57 -0.43
C ILE A 39 7.07 10.51 0.72
N GLY A 40 6.36 10.40 1.84
CA GLY A 40 6.68 11.17 3.05
C GLY A 40 6.39 12.67 2.97
N ARG A 41 5.57 13.14 2.01
CA ARG A 41 5.12 14.54 1.95
C ARG A 41 3.64 14.65 2.29
N HIS A 42 3.28 15.59 3.15
CA HIS A 42 1.87 15.90 3.41
C HIS A 42 1.20 16.53 2.18
N TYR A 43 -0.03 16.11 1.85
CA TYR A 43 -0.75 16.56 0.65
C TYR A 43 -1.03 18.08 0.66
N ASN A 44 -1.32 18.66 1.83
CA ASN A 44 -1.70 20.07 2.01
C ASN A 44 -0.84 20.75 3.10
N GLY A 45 0.49 20.66 3.01
CA GLY A 45 1.36 21.35 3.98
C GLY A 45 2.85 21.25 3.66
N SER A 46 3.63 21.86 4.54
CA SER A 46 5.10 21.81 4.52
C SER A 46 5.67 20.70 5.42
N ASP A 47 4.80 19.90 6.03
CA ASP A 47 5.21 18.82 6.91
C ASP A 47 5.63 17.60 6.09
N TYR A 48 6.78 17.06 6.48
CA TYR A 48 7.34 15.84 5.93
C TYR A 48 7.28 14.75 7.00
N HIS A 49 7.17 13.50 6.56
CA HIS A 49 7.25 12.35 7.44
C HIS A 49 8.64 12.30 8.08
N ASP A 50 8.67 12.31 9.41
CA ASP A 50 9.88 12.10 10.21
C ASP A 50 9.90 10.64 10.67
N GLY A 51 10.54 9.79 9.87
CA GLY A 51 10.62 8.35 10.10
C GLY A 51 11.44 7.61 9.05
N TYR A 52 11.74 6.35 9.31
CA TYR A 52 12.47 5.47 8.40
C TYR A 52 11.49 4.58 7.63
N MET A 53 11.74 4.44 6.32
CA MET A 53 11.02 3.51 5.45
C MET A 53 12.04 2.68 4.70
N ASP A 54 11.80 1.37 4.65
CA ASP A 54 12.55 0.44 3.82
C ASP A 54 11.57 -0.39 2.97
N GLU A 55 12.06 -0.97 1.88
CA GLU A 55 11.38 -1.92 1.01
C GLU A 55 10.06 -1.46 0.37
N LEU A 56 9.98 -0.20 -0.08
CA LEU A 56 8.81 0.25 -0.85
C LEU A 56 8.74 -0.45 -2.22
N ARG A 57 7.65 -1.18 -2.47
CA ARG A 57 7.39 -1.90 -3.73
C ARG A 57 6.03 -1.52 -4.32
N TYR A 58 5.99 -1.22 -5.62
CA TYR A 58 4.75 -1.01 -6.37
C TYR A 58 4.56 -2.08 -7.44
N SER A 59 3.32 -2.52 -7.68
CA SER A 59 3.00 -3.51 -8.70
C SER A 59 1.67 -3.22 -9.38
N LYS A 60 1.56 -3.59 -10.65
CA LYS A 60 0.30 -3.54 -11.42
C LYS A 60 -0.59 -4.77 -11.20
N ALA A 61 -0.10 -5.78 -10.48
CA ALA A 61 -0.79 -7.04 -10.25
C ALA A 61 -1.17 -7.19 -8.78
N ALA A 62 -2.39 -7.68 -8.52
CA ALA A 62 -2.80 -8.07 -7.18
C ALA A 62 -1.95 -9.26 -6.71
N ARG A 63 -1.48 -9.20 -5.45
CA ARG A 63 -0.66 -10.26 -4.85
C ARG A 63 -1.53 -11.24 -4.10
N ALA A 64 -1.24 -12.53 -4.20
CA ALA A 64 -1.89 -13.56 -3.39
C ALA A 64 -1.45 -13.43 -1.91
N SER A 65 -2.30 -13.89 -0.98
CA SER A 65 -2.01 -13.86 0.46
C SER A 65 -0.71 -14.61 0.82
N ALA A 66 -0.45 -15.76 0.19
CA ALA A 66 0.78 -16.51 0.38
C ALA A 66 2.05 -15.72 -0.02
N TRP A 67 1.97 -14.95 -1.12
CA TRP A 67 3.09 -14.13 -1.57
C TRP A 67 3.38 -12.98 -0.61
N ARG A 68 2.33 -12.33 -0.09
CA ARG A 68 2.50 -11.23 0.87
C ARG A 68 3.10 -11.72 2.20
N LYS A 69 2.63 -12.87 2.70
CA LYS A 69 3.23 -13.53 3.89
C LYS A 69 4.68 -13.91 3.68
N ALA A 70 5.00 -14.55 2.55
CA ALA A 70 6.38 -14.91 2.24
C ALA A 70 7.28 -13.67 2.19
N THR A 71 6.79 -12.57 1.60
CA THR A 71 7.52 -11.30 1.54
C THR A 71 7.82 -10.77 2.94
N TYR A 72 6.80 -10.65 3.79
CA TYR A 72 6.94 -10.20 5.19
C TYR A 72 8.00 -11.00 5.96
N TYR A 73 7.98 -12.33 5.86
CA TYR A 73 8.96 -13.16 6.57
C TYR A 73 10.37 -13.13 5.96
N SER A 74 10.48 -12.91 4.64
CA SER A 74 11.77 -12.82 3.96
C SER A 74 12.46 -11.46 4.10
N SER A 75 11.71 -10.43 4.47
CA SER A 75 12.21 -9.06 4.67
C SER A 75 12.74 -8.81 6.07
N PHE A 76 12.64 -9.78 6.97
CA PHE A 76 13.32 -9.71 8.26
C PHE A 76 14.81 -9.97 8.08
N ASP A 77 15.59 -8.96 8.39
CA ASP A 77 17.02 -9.13 8.63
C ASP A 77 17.24 -9.45 10.11
N ASP A 78 17.23 -10.74 10.45
CA ASP A 78 17.50 -11.24 11.81
C ASP A 78 19.02 -11.46 12.05
N LEU A 79 19.91 -10.74 11.34
CA LEU A 79 21.36 -10.77 11.58
C LEU A 79 21.75 -10.01 12.88
N ILE A 80 21.34 -10.53 14.05
CA ILE A 80 21.91 -10.21 15.37
C ILE A 80 22.15 -11.50 16.16
#